data_AF-A0A246DWB5-F1
#
_entry.id   AF-A0A246DWB5-F1
#
_cell.length_a   1.000
_cell.length_b   1.000
_cell.length_c   1.000
_cell.angle_alpha   90.00
_cell.angle_beta   90.00
_cell.angle_gamma   90.00
#
_symmetry.space_group_name_H-M   'P 1'
#
loop_
_entity.id
_entity.type
_entity.pdbx_description
1 polymer ?
#
loop_
_entity_poly.entity_id
_entity_poly.type
_entity_poly.pdbx_seq_one_letter_code
_entity_poly.pdbx_strand_id
1 'polypeptide(L)'
;MSEVDVLFASLRQAADPQTVECIENVVKHGADRDLNRVNALAFAAKHHLDEEKTIAAFLHAARIGAFEMTWNVLCPGCGGVLDSGATLKGVNQDTYHCALCAAGYEPTLDEMVEVTFTVSPRVRRIAAHEPDRLPPLEYYRQIFFSSGVDLPEDLEARFDRILLEMIELAPGEKAFVSLQLPAQFVIIFDAMTHSAQFIDVQGEPTDERQNLSMVISRGHALNETVTLRPGLLRLTLENHTDRRVVPNVCIAGDELHDLLGRRRPFLTAKRLLTNQSFRDIYRTDTLDVDQRLKITSLTFLFTDLRGSTALYERVGDLAAFDLVRAHFRVLHEIVATEAGAVVKTIGDAVMATFPSPDRAVAAALRMREAMRRLNTEHGSEDLLLKIGIHEGPCLAVNLNDRQDYFGQTVNIASRVQGLADPNVIMTTEAIVEDANVSEILRDSGVTSASRMAELQGIGREVRIFALS
;
A
#
# COMPACT_ATOMS: atom_id res chain seq x y z
N MET A 1 19.23 9.53 30.64
CA MET A 1 18.48 8.91 29.53
C MET A 1 18.66 9.78 28.31
N SER A 2 19.08 9.20 27.19
CA SER A 2 19.14 9.93 25.92
C SER A 2 17.73 10.28 25.43
N GLU A 3 17.60 11.26 24.52
CA GLU A 3 16.32 11.58 23.86
C GLU A 3 15.72 10.34 23.17
N VAL A 4 16.58 9.50 22.60
CA VAL A 4 16.21 8.21 21.98
C VAL A 4 15.61 7.24 23.01
N ASP A 5 16.19 7.13 24.20
CA ASP A 5 15.65 6.25 25.26
C ASP A 5 14.24 6.70 25.69
N VAL A 6 13.97 8.01 25.71
CA VAL A 6 12.66 8.58 26.05
C VAL A 6 11.63 8.25 24.95
N LEU A 7 12.00 8.38 23.68
CA LEU A 7 11.14 8.04 22.54
C LEU A 7 10.75 6.55 22.58
N PHE A 8 11.72 5.65 22.76
CA PHE A 8 11.46 4.22 22.82
C PHE A 8 10.72 3.79 24.12
N ALA A 9 10.95 4.47 25.24
CA ALA A 9 10.14 4.26 26.44
C ALA A 9 8.67 4.63 26.21
N SER A 10 8.41 5.74 25.50
CA SER A 10 7.06 6.18 25.14
C SER A 10 6.42 5.23 24.13
N LEU A 11 7.20 4.74 23.16
CA LEU A 11 6.74 3.80 22.14
C LEU A 11 6.31 2.45 22.76
N ARG A 12 7.05 1.92 23.75
CA ARG A 12 6.67 0.70 24.48
C ARG A 12 5.35 0.81 25.27
N GLN A 13 4.90 2.03 25.58
CA GLN A 13 3.61 2.26 26.22
C GLN A 13 2.45 2.31 25.21
N ALA A 14 2.75 2.63 23.96
CA ALA A 14 1.74 2.86 22.91
C ALA A 14 1.58 1.67 21.95
N ALA A 15 2.59 0.80 21.83
CA ALA A 15 2.60 -0.32 20.88
C ALA A 15 3.09 -1.62 21.53
N ASP A 16 2.99 -2.72 20.80
CA ASP A 16 3.39 -4.05 21.27
C ASP A 16 4.88 -4.08 21.70
N PRO A 17 5.19 -4.44 22.97
CA PRO A 17 6.55 -4.36 23.49
C PRO A 17 7.58 -5.20 22.73
N GLN A 18 7.19 -6.39 22.24
CA GLN A 18 8.09 -7.29 21.50
C GLN A 18 8.48 -6.66 20.15
N THR A 19 7.50 -6.11 19.44
CA THR A 19 7.73 -5.39 18.19
C THR A 19 8.63 -4.17 18.41
N VAL A 20 8.37 -3.39 19.47
CA VAL A 20 9.15 -2.18 19.77
C VAL A 20 10.60 -2.52 20.12
N GLU A 21 10.84 -3.57 20.90
CA GLU A 21 12.19 -4.06 21.20
C GLU A 21 12.94 -4.46 19.93
N CYS A 22 12.27 -5.12 18.99
CA CYS A 22 12.85 -5.47 17.69
C CYS A 22 13.22 -4.24 16.87
N ILE A 23 12.33 -3.25 16.76
CA ILE A 23 12.59 -1.97 16.07
C ILE A 23 13.79 -1.27 16.71
N GLU A 24 13.83 -1.17 18.03
CA GLU A 24 14.93 -0.54 18.76
C GLU A 24 16.26 -1.26 18.53
N ASN A 25 16.26 -2.59 18.50
CA ASN A 25 17.45 -3.38 18.23
C ASN A 25 18.00 -3.12 16.81
N VAL A 26 17.12 -3.04 15.80
CA VAL A 26 17.52 -2.70 14.42
C VAL A 26 18.02 -1.26 14.35
N VAL A 27 17.41 -0.32 15.06
CA VAL A 27 17.90 1.07 15.14
C VAL A 27 19.30 1.13 15.74
N LYS A 28 19.60 0.34 16.77
CA LYS A 28 20.92 0.34 17.42
C LYS A 28 22.00 -0.42 16.66
N HIS A 29 21.65 -1.56 16.05
CA HIS A 29 22.63 -2.54 15.56
C HIS A 29 22.46 -2.92 14.09
N GLY A 30 21.34 -2.57 13.46
CA GLY A 30 21.06 -2.85 12.05
C GLY A 30 21.89 -2.01 11.08
N ALA A 31 21.93 -2.43 9.82
CA ALA A 31 22.56 -1.65 8.76
C ALA A 31 21.70 -0.41 8.44
N ASP A 32 22.33 0.64 7.91
CA ASP A 32 21.64 1.87 7.52
C ASP A 32 20.47 1.62 6.56
N ARG A 33 20.64 0.69 5.61
CA ARG A 33 19.61 0.29 4.65
C ARG A 33 18.40 -0.38 5.31
N ASP A 34 18.57 -1.04 6.45
CA ASP A 34 17.46 -1.64 7.20
C ASP A 34 16.58 -0.59 7.90
N LEU A 35 17.00 0.69 7.87
CA LEU A 35 16.32 1.82 8.50
C LEU A 35 15.83 2.86 7.48
N ASN A 36 16.05 2.63 6.19
CA ASN A 36 15.50 3.45 5.11
C ASN A 36 14.36 2.73 4.41
N ARG A 37 13.25 3.43 4.17
CA ARG A 37 12.06 2.91 3.48
C ARG A 37 11.65 1.52 3.96
N VAL A 38 11.56 1.36 5.28
CA VAL A 38 11.20 0.10 5.91
C VAL A 38 9.81 -0.32 5.46
N ASN A 39 9.74 -1.48 4.82
CA ASN A 39 8.51 -2.20 4.53
C ASN A 39 8.03 -2.89 5.81
N ALA A 40 6.96 -2.39 6.42
CA ALA A 40 6.45 -2.96 7.67
C ALA A 40 6.06 -4.45 7.55
N LEU A 41 5.56 -4.88 6.40
CA LEU A 41 5.17 -6.29 6.16
C LEU A 41 6.41 -7.18 6.06
N ALA A 42 7.40 -6.78 5.26
CA ALA A 42 8.64 -7.53 5.14
C ALA A 42 9.43 -7.55 6.47
N PHE A 43 9.38 -6.45 7.24
CA PHE A 43 9.95 -6.39 8.58
C PHE A 43 9.27 -7.40 9.51
N ALA A 44 7.94 -7.43 9.55
CA ALA A 44 7.17 -8.38 10.36
C ALA A 44 7.53 -9.84 10.00
N ALA A 45 7.54 -10.16 8.69
CA ALA A 45 7.88 -11.49 8.21
C ALA A 45 9.33 -11.90 8.57
N LYS A 46 10.31 -11.01 8.34
CA LYS A 46 11.73 -11.24 8.65
C LYS A 46 11.98 -11.50 10.13
N HIS A 47 11.22 -10.85 11.00
CA HIS A 47 11.38 -10.92 12.46
C HIS A 47 10.35 -11.81 13.16
N HIS A 48 9.50 -12.52 12.41
CA HIS A 48 8.43 -13.37 12.92
C HIS A 48 7.48 -12.64 13.90
N LEU A 49 7.10 -11.41 13.55
CA LEU A 49 6.19 -10.57 14.31
C LEU A 49 4.80 -10.57 13.68
N ASP A 50 3.80 -10.20 14.48
CA ASP A 50 2.45 -9.95 13.98
C ASP A 50 2.44 -8.69 13.10
N GLU A 51 1.82 -8.79 11.92
CA GLU A 51 1.81 -7.72 10.91
C GLU A 51 1.09 -6.46 11.41
N GLU A 52 -0.09 -6.60 12.03
CA GLU A 52 -0.89 -5.46 12.47
C GLU A 52 -0.24 -4.72 13.63
N LYS A 53 0.33 -5.46 14.59
CA LYS A 53 1.14 -4.88 15.66
C LYS A 53 2.38 -4.19 15.13
N THR A 54 3.00 -4.73 14.07
CA THR A 54 4.16 -4.11 13.41
C THR A 54 3.80 -2.80 12.73
N ILE A 55 2.71 -2.77 11.95
CA ILE A 55 2.18 -1.54 11.34
C ILE A 55 1.88 -0.50 12.43
N ALA A 56 1.15 -0.89 13.48
CA ALA A 56 0.82 0.01 14.59
C ALA A 56 2.07 0.59 15.28
N ALA A 57 3.10 -0.23 15.52
CA ALA A 57 4.35 0.23 16.12
C ALA A 57 5.07 1.26 15.25
N PHE A 58 5.16 1.05 13.93
CA PHE A 58 5.76 2.04 13.03
C PHE A 58 4.93 3.32 12.93
N LEU A 59 3.60 3.24 12.95
CA LEU A 59 2.72 4.41 12.99
C LEU A 59 2.92 5.24 14.26
N HIS A 60 2.98 4.59 15.43
CA HIS A 60 3.28 5.28 16.69
C HIS A 60 4.70 5.85 16.68
N ALA A 61 5.68 5.12 16.15
CA ALA A 61 7.06 5.60 16.01
C ALA A 61 7.13 6.84 15.11
N ALA A 62 6.36 6.87 14.03
CA ALA A 62 6.24 8.03 13.15
C ALA A 62 5.57 9.21 13.87
N ARG A 63 4.51 8.96 14.63
CA ARG A 63 3.77 10.00 15.38
C ARG A 63 4.61 10.71 16.43
N ILE A 64 5.54 10.00 17.07
CA ILE A 64 6.45 10.55 18.09
C ILE A 64 7.75 11.10 17.47
N GLY A 65 7.92 11.03 16.14
CA GLY A 65 9.09 11.54 15.43
C GLY A 65 10.33 10.66 15.50
N ALA A 66 10.19 9.38 15.86
CA ALA A 66 11.30 8.43 15.80
C ALA A 66 11.54 7.94 14.37
N PHE A 67 10.48 7.86 13.57
CA PHE A 67 10.49 7.55 12.14
C PHE A 67 9.73 8.62 11.36
N GLU A 68 9.94 8.66 10.07
CA GLU A 68 9.22 9.47 9.10
C GLU A 68 8.47 8.52 8.18
N MET A 69 7.17 8.75 8.02
CA MET A 69 6.31 7.97 7.13
C MET A 69 6.26 8.65 5.76
N THR A 70 6.49 7.88 4.70
CA THR A 70 6.54 8.37 3.33
C THR A 70 5.59 7.57 2.44
N TRP A 71 4.87 8.26 1.58
CA TRP A 71 3.99 7.70 0.56
C TRP A 71 4.72 7.75 -0.78
N ASN A 72 4.96 6.60 -1.40
CA ASN A 72 5.74 6.44 -2.62
C ASN A 72 4.81 5.96 -3.74
N VAL A 73 4.72 6.71 -4.83
CA VAL A 73 3.99 6.27 -6.04
C VAL A 73 4.93 5.37 -6.84
N LEU A 74 4.48 4.18 -7.19
CA LEU A 74 5.28 3.13 -7.79
C LEU A 74 4.85 2.89 -9.24
N CYS A 75 5.79 2.50 -10.07
CA CYS A 75 5.51 1.88 -11.35
C CYS A 75 5.10 0.41 -11.15
N PRO A 76 3.91 -0.02 -11.62
CA PRO A 76 3.51 -1.44 -11.56
C PRO A 76 4.43 -2.38 -12.34
N GLY A 77 5.06 -1.88 -13.41
CA GLY A 77 5.96 -2.67 -14.26
C GLY A 77 7.29 -2.99 -13.58
N CYS A 78 8.08 -1.96 -13.23
CA CYS A 78 9.42 -2.14 -12.69
C CYS A 78 9.54 -2.02 -11.16
N GLY A 79 8.53 -1.48 -10.47
CA GLY A 79 8.61 -1.19 -9.03
C GLY A 79 9.47 0.04 -8.70
N GLY A 80 9.86 0.84 -9.70
CA GLY A 80 10.53 2.11 -9.48
C GLY A 80 9.59 3.14 -8.84
N VAL A 81 10.11 3.93 -7.92
CA VAL A 81 9.39 5.02 -7.24
C VAL A 81 9.33 6.23 -8.18
N LEU A 82 8.14 6.55 -8.66
CA LEU A 82 7.86 7.64 -9.60
C LEU A 82 7.70 8.99 -8.90
N ASP A 83 7.22 8.98 -7.66
CA ASP A 83 7.00 10.16 -6.85
C ASP A 83 7.00 9.80 -5.36
N SER A 84 7.26 10.76 -4.48
CA SER A 84 7.29 10.55 -3.04
C SER A 84 6.83 11.78 -2.28
N GLY A 85 6.04 11.57 -1.23
CA GLY A 85 5.56 12.67 -0.38
C GLY A 85 5.33 12.27 1.07
N ALA A 86 5.39 13.25 1.97
CA ALA A 86 5.11 13.06 3.40
C ALA A 86 3.60 12.84 3.69
N THR A 87 2.73 13.22 2.76
CA THR A 87 1.28 13.06 2.87
C THR A 87 0.72 12.52 1.57
N LEU A 88 -0.45 11.90 1.64
CA LEU A 88 -1.13 11.36 0.47
C LEU A 88 -1.64 12.47 -0.47
N LYS A 89 -1.65 13.73 -0.02
CA LYS A 89 -1.92 14.93 -0.85
C LYS A 89 -0.93 15.11 -2.00
N GLY A 90 0.26 14.52 -1.89
CA GLY A 90 1.25 14.49 -2.99
C GLY A 90 0.81 13.64 -4.18
N VAL A 91 -0.13 12.71 -3.99
CA VAL A 91 -0.68 11.87 -5.08
C VAL A 91 -1.77 12.64 -5.81
N ASN A 92 -1.37 13.52 -6.72
CA ASN A 92 -2.25 14.53 -7.32
C ASN A 92 -2.21 14.58 -8.86
N GLN A 93 -1.52 13.64 -9.50
CA GLN A 93 -1.47 13.55 -10.96
C GLN A 93 -2.47 12.51 -11.46
N ASP A 94 -3.15 12.80 -12.57
CA ASP A 94 -4.07 11.85 -13.22
C ASP A 94 -3.32 10.64 -13.83
N THR A 95 -2.05 10.83 -14.18
CA THR A 95 -1.21 9.79 -14.78
C THR A 95 0.24 9.99 -14.37
N TYR A 96 0.88 8.91 -13.92
CA TYR A 96 2.30 8.86 -13.62
C TYR A 96 3.04 8.09 -14.72
N HIS A 97 4.10 8.68 -15.26
CA HIS A 97 4.91 8.08 -16.32
C HIS A 97 6.20 7.49 -15.75
N CYS A 98 6.48 6.23 -16.08
CA CYS A 98 7.73 5.59 -15.73
C CYS A 98 8.75 5.76 -16.85
N ALA A 99 9.90 6.38 -16.56
CA ALA A 99 10.98 6.51 -17.52
C ALA A 99 11.68 5.18 -17.86
N LEU A 100 11.69 4.20 -16.94
CA LEU A 100 12.31 2.90 -17.20
C LEU A 100 11.43 2.00 -18.08
N CYS A 101 10.11 2.02 -17.88
CA CYS A 101 9.16 1.18 -18.63
C CYS A 101 8.49 1.88 -19.82
N ALA A 102 8.67 3.20 -19.96
CA ALA A 102 7.98 4.04 -20.95
C ALA A 102 6.44 3.95 -20.93
N ALA A 103 5.84 3.62 -19.78
CA ALA A 103 4.40 3.44 -19.61
C ALA A 103 3.81 4.47 -18.66
N GLY A 104 2.58 4.90 -18.95
CA GLY A 104 1.76 5.78 -18.11
C GLY A 104 0.68 4.99 -17.38
N TYR A 105 0.47 5.31 -16.10
CA TYR A 105 -0.49 4.61 -15.24
C TYR A 105 -1.37 5.59 -14.47
N GLU A 106 -2.67 5.31 -14.40
CA GLU A 106 -3.60 5.99 -13.48
C GLU A 106 -3.34 5.49 -12.05
N PRO A 107 -3.11 6.38 -11.06
CA PRO A 107 -2.75 5.95 -9.71
C PRO A 107 -3.92 5.24 -9.00
N THR A 108 -3.65 4.04 -8.49
CA THR A 108 -4.56 3.28 -7.61
C THR A 108 -3.91 3.02 -6.26
N LEU A 109 -4.68 3.12 -5.18
CA LEU A 109 -4.13 2.95 -3.82
C LEU A 109 -3.83 1.50 -3.45
N ASP A 110 -4.42 0.55 -4.18
CA ASP A 110 -4.29 -0.88 -3.96
C ASP A 110 -2.89 -1.40 -4.25
N GLU A 111 -2.22 -0.81 -5.23
CA GLU A 111 -1.01 -1.39 -5.83
C GLU A 111 0.07 -0.35 -6.14
N MET A 112 -0.31 0.90 -6.48
CA MET A 112 0.68 1.90 -6.90
C MET A 112 1.19 2.76 -5.76
N VAL A 113 0.52 2.84 -4.62
CA VAL A 113 0.98 3.72 -3.53
C VAL A 113 1.48 2.88 -2.38
N GLU A 114 2.79 2.89 -2.17
CA GLU A 114 3.48 2.22 -1.07
C GLU A 114 3.69 3.18 0.10
N VAL A 115 3.57 2.66 1.32
CA VAL A 115 3.87 3.35 2.57
C VAL A 115 5.11 2.72 3.17
N THR A 116 6.12 3.55 3.45
CA THR A 116 7.35 3.11 4.12
C THR A 116 7.73 4.02 5.27
N PHE A 117 8.61 3.53 6.14
CA PHE A 117 9.08 4.26 7.31
C PHE A 117 10.60 4.39 7.27
N THR A 118 11.13 5.62 7.37
CA THR A 118 12.57 5.88 7.46
C THR A 118 12.90 6.41 8.84
N VAL A 119 13.97 5.94 9.48
CA VAL A 119 14.38 6.44 10.80
C VAL A 119 14.63 7.95 10.74
N SER A 120 14.21 8.70 11.75
CA SER A 120 14.49 10.14 11.81
C SER A 120 15.99 10.37 12.02
N PRO A 121 16.62 11.36 11.36
CA PRO A 121 18.02 11.72 11.63
C PRO A 121 18.27 12.16 13.08
N ARG A 122 17.21 12.53 13.82
CA ARG A 122 17.27 12.82 15.27
C ARG A 122 17.51 11.57 16.12
N VAL A 123 17.10 10.40 15.63
CA VAL A 123 17.30 9.11 16.30
C VAL A 123 18.61 8.48 15.85
N ARG A 124 18.81 8.35 14.52
CA ARG A 124 20.04 7.85 13.92
C ARG A 124 20.17 8.40 12.52
N ARG A 125 21.27 9.08 12.23
CA ARG A 125 21.58 9.51 10.87
C ARG A 125 22.07 8.31 10.06
N ILE A 126 21.52 8.12 8.87
CA ILE A 126 21.88 7.07 7.92
C ILE A 126 22.26 7.67 6.56
N ALA A 127 23.00 6.93 5.74
CA ALA A 127 23.43 7.42 4.42
C ALA A 127 22.26 7.87 3.52
N ALA A 128 21.10 7.21 3.61
CA ALA A 128 19.91 7.54 2.82
C ALA A 128 19.28 8.91 3.15
N HIS A 129 19.65 9.56 4.27
CA HIS A 129 19.25 10.95 4.53
C HIS A 129 19.92 11.96 3.60
N GLU A 130 20.97 11.54 2.89
CA GLU A 130 21.64 12.34 1.85
C GLU A 130 21.77 11.51 0.56
N PRO A 131 20.66 11.25 -0.17
CA PRO A 131 20.62 10.34 -1.31
C PRO A 131 21.68 10.61 -2.38
N ASP A 132 21.99 11.88 -2.65
CA ASP A 132 22.95 12.30 -3.67
C ASP A 132 24.39 11.82 -3.39
N ARG A 133 24.69 11.48 -2.13
CA ARG A 133 25.99 10.95 -1.70
C ARG A 133 26.06 9.42 -1.71
N LEU A 134 24.95 8.74 -1.98
CA LEU A 134 24.97 7.29 -2.08
C LEU A 134 25.79 6.85 -3.30
N PRO A 135 26.54 5.74 -3.17
CA PRO A 135 27.02 5.01 -4.33
C PRO A 135 25.86 4.68 -5.28
N PRO A 136 26.07 4.65 -6.61
CA PRO A 136 24.98 4.49 -7.58
C PRO A 136 24.08 3.28 -7.32
N LEU A 137 24.66 2.12 -7.02
CA LEU A 137 23.89 0.90 -6.74
C LEU A 137 23.10 0.96 -5.42
N GLU A 138 23.64 1.66 -4.42
CA GLU A 138 22.91 1.90 -3.18
C GLU A 138 21.77 2.90 -3.38
N TYR A 139 21.93 3.88 -4.29
CA TYR A 139 20.81 4.72 -4.73
C TYR A 139 19.71 3.88 -5.39
N TYR A 140 20.08 2.96 -6.30
CA TYR A 140 19.11 2.04 -6.91
C TYR A 140 18.36 1.23 -5.86
N ARG A 141 19.09 0.66 -4.90
CA ARG A 141 18.55 -0.20 -3.85
C ARG A 141 17.67 0.54 -2.85
N GLN A 142 18.08 1.73 -2.43
CA GLN A 142 17.48 2.44 -1.29
C GLN A 142 16.50 3.54 -1.72
N ILE A 143 16.65 4.10 -2.93
CA ILE A 143 15.96 5.33 -3.35
C ILE A 143 15.17 5.15 -4.65
N PHE A 144 15.69 4.42 -5.64
CA PHE A 144 14.97 4.26 -6.91
C PHE A 144 13.89 3.19 -6.83
N PHE A 145 14.26 1.95 -6.46
CA PHE A 145 13.30 0.86 -6.36
C PHE A 145 12.50 0.94 -5.05
N SER A 146 11.24 0.50 -5.13
CA SER A 146 10.38 0.37 -3.97
C SER A 146 10.84 -0.75 -3.05
N SER A 147 10.35 -0.73 -1.81
CA SER A 147 10.62 -1.79 -0.86
C SER A 147 9.96 -3.14 -1.25
N GLY A 148 8.98 -3.09 -2.17
CA GLY A 148 8.35 -4.23 -2.82
C GLY A 148 9.22 -4.96 -3.86
N VAL A 149 10.35 -4.39 -4.29
CA VAL A 149 11.32 -5.07 -5.17
C VAL A 149 12.31 -5.87 -4.31
N ASP A 150 12.35 -7.19 -4.49
CA ASP A 150 13.27 -8.06 -3.76
C ASP A 150 14.64 -8.14 -4.41
N LEU A 151 15.38 -7.03 -4.28
CA LEU A 151 16.74 -6.91 -4.78
C LEU A 151 17.69 -7.81 -3.99
N PRO A 152 18.41 -8.72 -4.67
CA PRO A 152 19.29 -9.68 -4.01
C PRO A 152 20.53 -9.00 -3.42
N GLU A 153 21.20 -9.64 -2.47
CA GLU A 153 22.42 -9.09 -1.85
C GLU A 153 23.56 -8.91 -2.86
N ASP A 154 23.66 -9.79 -3.87
CA ASP A 154 24.66 -9.76 -4.93
C ASP A 154 24.32 -8.78 -6.08
N LEU A 155 23.50 -7.75 -5.82
CA LEU A 155 23.00 -6.80 -6.84
C LEU A 155 24.11 -6.25 -7.73
N GLU A 156 25.24 -5.86 -7.17
CA GLU A 156 26.40 -5.33 -7.91
C GLU A 156 26.89 -6.31 -8.97
N ALA A 157 27.19 -7.55 -8.56
CA ALA A 157 27.63 -8.60 -9.46
C ALA A 157 26.57 -8.98 -10.53
N ARG A 158 25.28 -8.73 -10.29
CA ARG A 158 24.23 -8.91 -11.31
C ARG A 158 24.15 -7.72 -12.24
N PHE A 159 24.22 -6.51 -11.70
CA PHE A 159 24.15 -5.28 -12.48
C PHE A 159 25.34 -5.18 -13.44
N ASP A 160 26.53 -5.60 -13.02
CA ASP A 160 27.73 -5.66 -13.85
C ASP A 160 27.57 -6.57 -15.09
N ARG A 161 26.68 -7.57 -15.06
CA ARG A 161 26.43 -8.44 -16.23
C ARG A 161 25.66 -7.74 -17.34
N ILE A 162 24.89 -6.71 -17.01
CA ILE A 162 24.06 -5.97 -17.95
C ILE A 162 24.61 -4.57 -18.25
N LEU A 163 25.56 -4.09 -17.44
CA LEU A 163 26.14 -2.75 -17.56
C LEU A 163 27.17 -2.69 -18.69
N LEU A 164 26.95 -1.79 -19.65
CA LEU A 164 27.93 -1.45 -20.68
C LEU A 164 28.83 -0.29 -20.24
N GLU A 165 28.26 0.71 -19.57
CA GLU A 165 28.99 1.87 -19.07
C GLU A 165 28.18 2.59 -17.98
N MET A 166 28.85 3.19 -16.99
CA MET A 166 28.23 4.08 -16.00
C MET A 166 29.05 5.36 -15.86
N ILE A 167 28.40 6.50 -16.07
CA ILE A 167 29.07 7.79 -16.09
C ILE A 167 28.51 8.68 -15.00
N GLU A 168 29.38 9.25 -14.19
CA GLU A 168 29.02 10.28 -13.23
C GLU A 168 29.27 11.67 -13.83
N LEU A 169 28.29 12.57 -13.73
CA LEU A 169 28.36 13.93 -14.25
C LEU A 169 27.96 14.95 -13.18
N ALA A 170 28.83 15.91 -12.92
CA ALA A 170 28.53 17.09 -12.12
C ALA A 170 27.52 18.03 -12.85
N PRO A 171 26.87 18.97 -12.13
CA PRO A 171 26.01 19.97 -12.76
C PRO A 171 26.73 20.73 -13.89
N GLY A 172 26.11 20.79 -15.08
CA GLY A 172 26.67 21.45 -16.27
C GLY A 172 27.76 20.67 -17.00
N GLU A 173 28.13 19.48 -16.52
CA GLU A 173 29.19 18.67 -17.14
C GLU A 173 28.71 17.96 -18.41
N LYS A 174 29.68 17.68 -19.30
CA LYS A 174 29.48 16.97 -20.55
C LYS A 174 30.51 15.84 -20.68
N ALA A 175 30.07 14.64 -21.01
CA ALA A 175 30.93 13.50 -21.30
C ALA A 175 30.78 13.01 -22.74
N PHE A 176 31.86 12.41 -23.24
CA PHE A 176 31.93 11.72 -24.52
C PHE A 176 32.39 10.28 -24.28
N VAL A 177 31.52 9.32 -24.60
CA VAL A 177 31.74 7.89 -24.34
C VAL A 177 31.79 7.17 -25.68
N SER A 178 32.70 6.22 -25.82
CA SER A 178 32.72 5.29 -26.95
C SER A 178 32.47 3.89 -26.44
N LEU A 179 31.38 3.26 -26.88
CA LEU A 179 31.02 1.89 -26.47
C LEU A 179 30.64 1.04 -27.67
N GLN A 180 30.77 -0.27 -27.51
CA GLN A 180 30.34 -1.25 -28.49
C GLN A 180 28.89 -1.65 -28.21
N LEU A 181 27.97 -1.34 -29.12
CA LEU A 181 26.58 -1.78 -29.00
C LEU A 181 26.45 -3.27 -29.34
N PRO A 182 25.84 -4.08 -28.45
CA PRO A 182 25.50 -5.46 -28.74
C PRO A 182 24.22 -5.54 -29.60
N ALA A 183 23.97 -6.69 -30.23
CA ALA A 183 22.71 -6.98 -30.94
C ALA A 183 21.57 -7.30 -29.94
N GLN A 184 21.34 -6.40 -29.00
CA GLN A 184 20.33 -6.49 -27.94
C GLN A 184 19.77 -5.11 -27.66
N PHE A 185 18.58 -5.04 -27.07
CA PHE A 185 17.96 -3.77 -26.70
C PHE A 185 18.75 -3.10 -25.57
N VAL A 186 19.06 -1.81 -25.73
CA VAL A 186 19.89 -1.04 -24.79
C VAL A 186 19.10 0.15 -24.25
N ILE A 187 19.28 0.45 -22.97
CA ILE A 187 18.68 1.61 -22.31
C ILE A 187 19.80 2.45 -21.72
N ILE A 188 19.77 3.76 -21.99
CA ILE A 188 20.51 4.75 -21.20
C ILE A 188 19.54 5.27 -20.15
N PHE A 189 19.86 5.10 -18.87
CA PHE A 189 18.94 5.42 -17.79
C PHE A 189 19.66 6.17 -16.66
N ASP A 190 19.04 7.26 -16.18
CA ASP A 190 19.44 7.94 -14.95
C ASP A 190 18.30 7.85 -13.91
N ALA A 191 18.58 7.18 -12.80
CA ALA A 191 17.61 6.99 -11.71
C ALA A 191 17.39 8.25 -10.86
N MET A 192 18.26 9.26 -10.94
CA MET A 192 18.15 10.46 -10.13
C MET A 192 17.12 11.42 -10.71
N THR A 193 17.14 11.60 -12.04
CA THR A 193 16.25 12.47 -12.79
C THR A 193 15.10 11.74 -13.47
N HIS A 194 15.11 10.41 -13.44
CA HIS A 194 14.18 9.58 -14.20
C HIS A 194 14.23 9.94 -15.69
N SER A 195 15.43 10.09 -16.25
CA SER A 195 15.62 10.33 -17.68
C SER A 195 16.03 9.03 -18.37
N ALA A 196 15.48 8.76 -19.56
CA ALA A 196 15.75 7.55 -20.30
C ALA A 196 15.91 7.80 -21.80
N GLN A 197 16.77 7.02 -22.45
CA GLN A 197 16.85 6.87 -23.89
C GLN A 197 16.87 5.38 -24.24
N PHE A 198 15.93 4.98 -25.08
CA PHE A 198 15.81 3.60 -25.56
C PHE A 198 16.50 3.45 -26.91
N ILE A 199 17.27 2.38 -27.05
CA ILE A 199 18.01 2.04 -28.26
C ILE A 199 17.62 0.63 -28.68
N ASP A 200 16.88 0.53 -29.77
CA ASP A 200 16.55 -0.74 -30.40
C ASP A 200 17.70 -1.12 -31.35
N VAL A 201 18.57 -2.04 -30.92
CA VAL A 201 19.76 -2.41 -31.70
C VAL A 201 19.44 -3.60 -32.60
N GLN A 202 19.29 -3.35 -33.90
CA GLN A 202 18.86 -4.33 -34.89
C GLN A 202 19.67 -4.27 -36.19
N GLY A 203 19.58 -5.33 -37.00
CA GLY A 203 20.23 -5.43 -38.31
C GLY A 203 21.67 -5.95 -38.23
N GLU A 204 22.33 -5.94 -39.39
CA GLU A 204 23.72 -6.42 -39.54
C GLU A 204 24.72 -5.49 -38.83
N PRO A 205 25.78 -6.03 -38.18
CA PRO A 205 26.83 -5.22 -37.57
C PRO A 205 27.48 -4.23 -38.55
N THR A 206 27.85 -3.06 -38.05
CA THR A 206 28.47 -2.00 -38.85
C THR A 206 29.76 -1.46 -38.25
N ASP A 207 30.73 -1.18 -39.13
CA ASP A 207 31.94 -0.43 -38.80
C ASP A 207 31.75 1.10 -38.92
N GLU A 208 30.58 1.54 -39.43
CA GLU A 208 30.23 2.95 -39.50
C GLU A 208 30.02 3.51 -38.10
N ARG A 209 30.64 4.67 -37.84
CA ARG A 209 30.49 5.35 -36.56
C ARG A 209 29.08 5.93 -36.41
N GLN A 210 28.38 5.50 -35.38
CA GLN A 210 27.06 6.03 -35.00
C GLN A 210 27.22 7.05 -33.86
N ASN A 211 26.41 8.10 -33.84
CA ASN A 211 26.44 9.13 -32.79
C ASN A 211 25.06 9.28 -32.16
N LEU A 212 25.02 9.42 -30.83
CA LEU A 212 23.82 9.71 -30.07
C LEU A 212 24.15 10.79 -29.03
N SER A 213 23.25 11.73 -28.83
CA SER A 213 23.37 12.77 -27.80
C SER A 213 22.14 12.75 -26.93
N MET A 214 22.34 12.73 -25.61
CA MET A 214 21.26 12.79 -24.63
C MET A 214 21.55 13.93 -23.64
N VAL A 215 20.58 14.82 -23.48
CA VAL A 215 20.59 15.88 -22.48
C VAL A 215 19.75 15.42 -21.30
N ILE A 216 20.36 15.39 -20.12
CA ILE A 216 19.70 15.05 -18.86
C ILE A 216 19.24 16.37 -18.23
N SER A 217 17.93 16.58 -18.14
CA SER A 217 17.32 17.80 -17.62
C SER A 217 16.28 17.46 -16.55
N ARG A 218 15.71 18.48 -15.89
CA ARG A 218 14.64 18.26 -14.91
C ARG A 218 13.33 17.89 -15.63
N GLY A 219 12.71 16.81 -15.19
CA GLY A 219 11.44 16.31 -15.72
C GLY A 219 11.62 14.98 -16.45
N HIS A 220 10.54 14.18 -16.49
CA HIS A 220 10.50 12.94 -17.24
C HIS A 220 10.58 13.23 -18.75
N ALA A 221 11.78 13.16 -19.32
CA ALA A 221 11.96 13.18 -20.76
C ALA A 221 11.85 11.74 -21.28
N LEU A 222 10.68 11.39 -21.81
CA LEU A 222 10.51 10.19 -22.62
C LEU A 222 11.02 10.51 -24.02
N ASN A 223 12.23 10.05 -24.33
CA ASN A 223 12.74 10.14 -25.69
C ASN A 223 12.18 9.00 -26.53
N GLU A 224 11.88 9.28 -27.80
CA GLU A 224 11.51 8.25 -28.77
C GLU A 224 12.62 7.17 -28.84
N THR A 225 12.21 5.91 -29.00
CA THR A 225 13.14 4.81 -29.23
C THR A 225 13.89 5.05 -30.53
N VAL A 226 15.22 5.02 -30.47
CA VAL A 226 16.07 5.16 -31.65
C VAL A 226 16.52 3.77 -32.09
N THR A 227 16.45 3.50 -33.40
CA THR A 227 16.98 2.27 -33.98
C THR A 227 18.44 2.48 -34.42
N LEU A 228 19.35 1.64 -33.91
CA LEU A 228 20.76 1.63 -34.30
C LEU A 228 21.19 0.22 -34.71
N ARG A 229 22.36 0.09 -35.35
CA ARG A 229 22.96 -1.23 -35.67
C ARG A 229 23.99 -1.64 -34.62
N PRO A 230 24.24 -2.95 -34.42
CA PRO A 230 25.36 -3.41 -33.62
C PRO A 230 26.67 -2.81 -34.14
N GLY A 231 27.49 -2.21 -33.29
CA GLY A 231 28.63 -1.41 -33.77
C GLY A 231 29.12 -0.37 -32.78
N LEU A 232 30.11 0.43 -33.20
CA LEU A 232 30.67 1.49 -32.37
C LEU A 232 29.71 2.68 -32.25
N LEU A 233 29.32 3.00 -31.02
CA LEU A 233 28.53 4.19 -30.67
C LEU A 233 29.42 5.24 -30.00
N ARG A 234 29.34 6.48 -30.49
CA ARG A 234 29.76 7.67 -29.75
C ARG A 234 28.57 8.32 -29.06
N LEU A 235 28.54 8.20 -27.75
CA LEU A 235 27.51 8.77 -26.91
C LEU A 235 28.01 10.08 -26.32
N THR A 236 27.18 11.12 -26.43
CA THR A 236 27.38 12.41 -25.77
C THR A 236 26.31 12.56 -24.68
N LEU A 237 26.73 12.83 -23.45
CA LEU A 237 25.85 13.04 -22.30
C LEU A 237 26.08 14.43 -21.74
N GLU A 238 25.01 15.18 -21.50
CA GLU A 238 25.07 16.52 -20.92
C GLU A 238 24.15 16.61 -19.71
N ASN A 239 24.68 17.02 -18.56
CA ASN A 239 23.88 17.27 -17.37
C ASN A 239 23.45 18.74 -17.30
N HIS A 240 22.19 19.01 -17.62
CA HIS A 240 21.57 20.35 -17.53
C HIS A 240 20.76 20.52 -16.23
N THR A 241 20.97 19.65 -15.25
CA THR A 241 20.39 19.79 -13.91
C THR A 241 21.34 20.54 -12.99
N ASP A 242 20.83 20.91 -11.82
CA ASP A 242 21.59 21.54 -10.74
C ASP A 242 22.16 20.54 -9.73
N ARG A 243 22.09 19.23 -10.03
CA ARG A 243 22.60 18.14 -9.20
C ARG A 243 23.48 17.18 -9.99
N ARG A 244 24.21 16.32 -9.29
CA ARG A 244 24.93 15.18 -9.88
C ARG A 244 23.93 14.22 -10.53
N VAL A 245 24.32 13.62 -11.66
CA VAL A 245 23.58 12.53 -12.31
C VAL A 245 24.52 11.37 -12.60
N VAL A 246 23.98 10.16 -12.68
CA VAL A 246 24.75 8.94 -12.94
C VAL A 246 24.05 8.07 -14.00
N PRO A 247 23.98 8.54 -15.26
CA PRO A 247 23.45 7.73 -16.35
C PRO A 247 24.27 6.44 -16.51
N ASN A 248 23.55 5.32 -16.59
CA ASN A 248 24.10 4.03 -16.99
C ASN A 248 23.55 3.62 -18.34
N VAL A 249 24.38 2.91 -19.09
CA VAL A 249 24.04 2.26 -20.35
C VAL A 249 23.94 0.77 -20.06
N CYS A 250 22.73 0.23 -20.10
CA CYS A 250 22.45 -1.16 -19.72
C CYS A 250 21.76 -1.92 -20.85
N ILE A 251 22.06 -3.20 -20.96
CA ILE A 251 21.31 -4.14 -21.77
C ILE A 251 19.99 -4.45 -21.06
N ALA A 252 18.85 -4.21 -21.71
CA ALA A 252 17.55 -4.58 -21.18
C ALA A 252 17.14 -5.96 -21.70
N GLY A 253 17.75 -6.99 -21.13
CA GLY A 253 17.45 -8.39 -21.41
C GLY A 253 16.89 -9.13 -20.20
N ASP A 254 16.92 -10.46 -20.27
CA ASP A 254 16.34 -11.37 -19.26
C ASP A 254 16.91 -11.13 -17.85
N GLU A 255 18.20 -10.84 -17.70
CA GLU A 255 18.82 -10.58 -16.39
C GLU A 255 18.21 -9.34 -15.70
N LEU A 256 17.92 -8.27 -16.45
CA LEU A 256 17.23 -7.10 -15.92
C LEU A 256 15.77 -7.45 -15.59
N HIS A 257 15.11 -8.22 -16.45
CA HIS A 257 13.74 -8.66 -16.20
C HIS A 257 13.64 -9.53 -14.93
N ASP A 258 14.57 -10.47 -14.73
CA ASP A 258 14.64 -11.34 -13.56
C ASP A 258 14.92 -10.56 -12.27
N LEU A 259 15.75 -9.52 -12.34
CA LEU A 259 16.00 -8.64 -11.20
C LEU A 259 14.73 -7.89 -10.80
N LEU A 260 14.00 -7.36 -11.79
CA LEU A 260 12.77 -6.60 -11.58
C LEU A 260 11.57 -7.50 -11.26
N GLY A 261 11.56 -8.75 -11.72
CA GLY A 261 10.45 -9.69 -11.52
C GLY A 261 10.31 -10.19 -10.09
N ARG A 262 11.36 -10.05 -9.27
CA ARG A 262 11.34 -10.44 -7.86
C ARG A 262 10.52 -9.44 -7.05
N ARG A 263 9.28 -9.79 -6.74
CA ARG A 263 8.34 -8.98 -5.96
C ARG A 263 8.08 -9.58 -4.59
N ARG A 264 7.90 -8.72 -3.60
CA ARG A 264 7.40 -9.07 -2.27
C ARG A 264 6.20 -8.19 -1.91
N PRO A 265 5.31 -8.63 -1.00
CA PRO A 265 4.26 -7.77 -0.46
C PRO A 265 4.83 -6.52 0.20
N PHE A 266 4.10 -5.41 0.11
CA PHE A 266 4.44 -4.16 0.77
C PHE A 266 3.17 -3.50 1.33
N LEU A 267 3.36 -2.58 2.27
CA LEU A 267 2.26 -1.86 2.89
C LEU A 267 1.70 -0.83 1.89
N THR A 268 0.52 -1.11 1.36
CA THR A 268 -0.13 -0.22 0.38
C THR A 268 -0.90 0.89 1.08
N ALA A 269 -1.17 1.98 0.37
CA ALA A 269 -2.04 3.04 0.84
C ALA A 269 -3.43 2.52 1.19
N LYS A 270 -3.99 1.62 0.38
CA LYS A 270 -5.25 0.94 0.73
C LYS A 270 -5.16 0.30 2.11
N ARG A 271 -4.15 -0.54 2.35
CA ARG A 271 -4.00 -1.27 3.62
C ARG A 271 -3.85 -0.32 4.80
N LEU A 272 -3.13 0.78 4.63
CA LEU A 272 -2.99 1.79 5.69
C LEU A 272 -4.28 2.54 5.98
N LEU A 273 -5.03 2.91 4.94
CA LEU A 273 -6.29 3.64 5.06
C LEU A 273 -7.42 2.80 5.68
N THR A 274 -7.31 1.48 5.59
CA THR A 274 -8.20 0.51 6.24
C THR A 274 -7.68 0.03 7.59
N ASN A 275 -6.57 0.59 8.10
CA ASN A 275 -6.01 0.20 9.39
C ASN A 275 -6.56 1.10 10.52
N GLN A 276 -7.05 0.48 11.59
CA GLN A 276 -7.67 1.19 12.71
C GLN A 276 -6.68 2.12 13.43
N SER A 277 -5.46 1.68 13.68
CA SER A 277 -4.42 2.48 14.36
C SER A 277 -4.09 3.74 13.56
N PHE A 278 -3.98 3.61 12.23
CA PHE A 278 -3.76 4.77 11.35
C PHE A 278 -4.88 5.81 11.49
N ARG A 279 -6.13 5.37 11.43
CA ARG A 279 -7.31 6.23 11.57
C ARG A 279 -7.38 6.92 12.93
N ASP A 280 -6.96 6.24 14.00
CA ASP A 280 -6.93 6.84 15.34
C ASP A 280 -5.83 7.89 15.50
N ILE A 281 -4.68 7.70 14.85
CA ILE A 281 -3.51 8.58 14.96
C ILE A 281 -3.58 9.79 14.01
N TYR A 282 -4.01 9.61 12.75
CA TYR A 282 -3.84 10.58 11.64
C TYR A 282 -5.15 11.22 11.12
N ARG A 283 -6.22 11.19 11.93
CA ARG A 283 -7.61 11.59 11.64
C ARG A 283 -7.87 12.59 10.50
N THR A 284 -7.20 13.75 10.48
CA THR A 284 -7.54 14.90 9.61
C THR A 284 -6.55 15.16 8.47
N ASP A 285 -5.31 14.69 8.55
CA ASP A 285 -4.20 15.31 7.79
C ASP A 285 -3.76 14.51 6.55
N THR A 286 -4.46 13.42 6.23
CA THR A 286 -3.98 12.47 5.23
C THR A 286 -4.39 12.84 3.80
N LEU A 287 -5.64 13.26 3.60
CA LEU A 287 -6.24 13.56 2.29
C LEU A 287 -6.63 15.04 2.20
N ASP A 288 -6.51 15.63 1.01
CA ASP A 288 -7.08 16.97 0.76
C ASP A 288 -8.60 16.90 0.60
N VAL A 289 -9.30 18.01 0.82
CA VAL A 289 -10.79 18.09 0.79
C VAL A 289 -11.33 17.74 -0.60
N ASP A 290 -10.63 18.18 -1.65
CA ASP A 290 -11.04 17.95 -3.04
C ASP A 290 -10.41 16.69 -3.66
N GLN A 291 -9.53 16.00 -2.92
CA GLN A 291 -8.80 14.85 -3.43
C GLN A 291 -9.70 13.61 -3.46
N ARG A 292 -9.68 12.89 -4.58
CA ARG A 292 -10.43 11.64 -4.78
C ARG A 292 -9.47 10.59 -5.26
N LEU A 293 -9.21 9.59 -4.43
CA LEU A 293 -8.26 8.53 -4.76
C LEU A 293 -9.01 7.23 -5.02
N LYS A 294 -8.66 6.61 -6.14
CA LYS A 294 -9.28 5.39 -6.62
C LYS A 294 -8.76 4.18 -5.85
N ILE A 295 -9.69 3.40 -5.32
CA ILE A 295 -9.46 2.07 -4.79
C ILE A 295 -10.20 1.09 -5.71
N THR A 296 -9.48 0.16 -6.31
CA THR A 296 -10.03 -0.82 -7.26
C THR A 296 -10.84 -1.89 -6.57
N SER A 297 -10.45 -2.27 -5.34
CA SER A 297 -11.21 -3.22 -4.53
C SER A 297 -11.11 -2.95 -3.04
N LEU A 298 -12.26 -2.71 -2.41
CA LEU A 298 -12.40 -2.62 -0.96
C LEU A 298 -13.64 -3.35 -0.48
N THR A 299 -13.50 -4.11 0.60
CA THR A 299 -14.63 -4.83 1.20
C THR A 299 -15.29 -3.98 2.27
N PHE A 300 -16.60 -3.80 2.16
CA PHE A 300 -17.43 -3.08 3.12
C PHE A 300 -18.27 -4.06 3.92
N LEU A 301 -18.32 -3.85 5.23
CA LEU A 301 -19.20 -4.55 6.15
C LEU A 301 -20.11 -3.51 6.82
N PHE A 302 -21.42 -3.72 6.71
CA PHE A 302 -22.42 -2.96 7.43
C PHE A 302 -23.09 -3.86 8.46
N THR A 303 -23.29 -3.30 9.65
CA THR A 303 -24.09 -3.93 10.70
C THR A 303 -25.27 -3.05 11.08
N ASP A 304 -26.33 -3.65 11.61
CA ASP A 304 -27.50 -2.96 12.16
C ASP A 304 -28.09 -3.79 13.30
N LEU A 305 -28.46 -3.14 14.40
CA LEU A 305 -29.05 -3.81 15.55
C LEU A 305 -30.57 -3.81 15.41
N ARG A 306 -31.15 -4.99 15.21
CA ARG A 306 -32.60 -5.09 15.02
C ARG A 306 -33.35 -4.68 16.28
N GLY A 307 -34.26 -3.72 16.15
CA GLY A 307 -35.21 -3.38 17.21
C GLY A 307 -34.57 -2.62 18.38
N SER A 308 -33.46 -1.93 18.15
CA SER A 308 -32.79 -1.10 19.15
C SER A 308 -33.72 -0.07 19.79
N THR A 309 -34.63 0.56 19.04
CA THR A 309 -35.63 1.46 19.63
C THR A 309 -36.52 0.76 20.66
N ALA A 310 -36.97 -0.47 20.35
CA ALA A 310 -37.79 -1.27 21.25
C ALA A 310 -36.98 -1.83 22.44
N LEU A 311 -35.65 -1.90 22.33
CA LEU A 311 -34.76 -2.24 23.43
C LEU A 311 -34.78 -1.12 24.50
N TYR A 312 -34.63 0.14 24.10
CA TYR A 312 -34.69 1.29 25.02
C TYR A 312 -35.98 1.31 25.84
N GLU A 313 -37.13 1.03 25.20
CA GLU A 313 -38.43 0.97 25.88
C GLU A 313 -38.54 -0.19 26.88
N ARG A 314 -37.93 -1.35 26.60
CA ARG A 314 -38.07 -2.57 27.42
C ARG A 314 -37.15 -2.58 28.63
N VAL A 315 -35.89 -2.20 28.45
CA VAL A 315 -34.87 -2.31 29.52
C VAL A 315 -34.53 -0.96 30.16
N GLY A 316 -35.04 0.14 29.61
CA GLY A 316 -34.76 1.51 30.06
C GLY A 316 -33.44 2.05 29.54
N ASP A 317 -33.34 3.38 29.48
CA ASP A 317 -32.26 4.08 28.77
C ASP A 317 -30.85 3.73 29.25
N LEU A 318 -30.65 3.61 30.57
CA LEU A 318 -29.33 3.35 31.14
C LEU A 318 -28.83 1.93 30.82
N ALA A 319 -29.68 0.92 31.00
CA ALA A 319 -29.33 -0.47 30.71
C ALA A 319 -29.15 -0.70 29.20
N ALA A 320 -30.00 -0.08 28.37
CA ALA A 320 -29.86 -0.11 26.92
C ALA A 320 -28.54 0.55 26.48
N PHE A 321 -28.18 1.69 27.07
CA PHE A 321 -26.92 2.37 26.76
C PHE A 321 -25.69 1.53 27.10
N ASP A 322 -25.65 0.90 28.27
CA ASP A 322 -24.53 0.02 28.65
C ASP A 322 -24.43 -1.20 27.73
N LEU A 323 -25.56 -1.78 27.32
CA LEU A 323 -25.61 -2.90 26.40
C LEU A 323 -25.11 -2.51 24.99
N VAL A 324 -25.56 -1.37 24.47
CA VAL A 324 -25.10 -0.83 23.18
C VAL A 324 -23.61 -0.46 23.23
N ARG A 325 -23.11 0.08 24.35
CA ARG A 325 -21.69 0.37 24.53
C ARG A 325 -20.85 -0.91 24.55
N ALA A 326 -21.31 -1.96 25.24
CA ALA A 326 -20.65 -3.25 25.24
C ALA A 326 -20.63 -3.87 23.84
N HIS A 327 -21.75 -3.78 23.10
CA HIS A 327 -21.87 -4.17 21.71
C HIS A 327 -20.82 -3.48 20.82
N PHE A 328 -20.75 -2.14 20.84
CA PHE A 328 -19.78 -1.40 20.03
C PHE A 328 -18.34 -1.78 20.36
N ARG A 329 -18.01 -1.92 21.65
CA ARG A 329 -16.65 -2.31 22.06
C ARG A 329 -16.24 -3.64 21.42
N VAL A 330 -17.13 -4.63 21.46
CA VAL A 330 -16.88 -5.96 20.86
C VAL A 330 -16.75 -5.88 19.35
N LEU A 331 -17.62 -5.11 18.67
CA LEU A 331 -17.52 -4.94 17.21
C LEU A 331 -16.19 -4.28 16.81
N HIS A 332 -15.79 -3.20 17.50
CA HIS A 332 -14.54 -2.50 17.22
C HIS A 332 -13.32 -3.42 17.42
N GLU A 333 -13.30 -4.22 18.48
CA GLU A 333 -12.22 -5.16 18.77
C GLU A 333 -12.11 -6.23 17.67
N ILE A 334 -13.25 -6.78 17.22
CA ILE A 334 -13.28 -7.79 16.16
C ILE A 334 -12.82 -7.20 14.83
N VAL A 335 -13.30 -6.00 14.47
CA VAL A 335 -12.87 -5.30 13.24
C VAL A 335 -11.35 -5.11 13.24
N ALA A 336 -10.78 -4.61 14.33
CA ALA A 336 -9.35 -4.39 14.45
C ALA A 336 -8.55 -5.70 14.40
N THR A 337 -9.04 -6.77 15.05
CA THR A 337 -8.41 -8.10 15.06
C THR A 337 -8.32 -8.69 13.65
N GLU A 338 -9.32 -8.43 12.81
CA GLU A 338 -9.36 -8.89 11.43
C GLU A 338 -8.77 -7.86 10.45
N ALA A 339 -7.89 -6.98 10.93
CA ALA A 339 -7.18 -5.97 10.13
C ALA A 339 -8.08 -5.01 9.34
N GLY A 340 -9.31 -4.80 9.83
CA GLY A 340 -10.23 -3.79 9.31
C GLY A 340 -10.20 -2.50 10.11
N ALA A 341 -11.02 -1.55 9.67
CA ALA A 341 -11.24 -0.30 10.39
C ALA A 341 -12.72 0.06 10.43
N VAL A 342 -13.14 0.63 11.55
CA VAL A 342 -14.46 1.26 11.66
C VAL A 342 -14.39 2.63 11.00
N VAL A 343 -15.20 2.82 9.96
CA VAL A 343 -15.30 4.10 9.23
C VAL A 343 -16.12 5.08 10.05
N LYS A 344 -17.33 4.67 10.42
CA LYS A 344 -18.28 5.46 11.21
C LYS A 344 -19.37 4.58 11.82
N THR A 345 -19.99 5.12 12.86
CA THR A 345 -21.21 4.59 13.46
C THR A 345 -22.42 5.41 13.00
N ILE A 346 -23.55 4.75 12.73
CA ILE A 346 -24.80 5.37 12.29
C ILE A 346 -25.90 4.93 13.25
N GLY A 347 -26.11 5.68 14.34
CA GLY A 347 -26.94 5.20 15.44
C GLY A 347 -26.26 4.01 16.13
N ASP A 348 -26.90 2.86 16.05
CA ASP A 348 -26.49 1.52 16.50
C ASP A 348 -25.81 0.66 15.41
N ALA A 349 -25.77 1.17 14.16
CA ALA A 349 -25.10 0.52 13.04
C ALA A 349 -23.60 0.85 12.99
N VAL A 350 -22.79 -0.11 12.53
CA VAL A 350 -21.36 0.07 12.22
C VAL A 350 -21.13 -0.08 10.73
N MET A 351 -20.43 0.89 10.13
CA MET A 351 -19.80 0.76 8.83
C MET A 351 -18.30 0.50 9.02
N ALA A 352 -17.81 -0.64 8.55
CA ALA A 352 -16.41 -1.03 8.60
C ALA A 352 -15.88 -1.36 7.20
N THR A 353 -14.58 -1.20 7.02
CA THR A 353 -13.87 -1.59 5.79
C THR A 353 -12.79 -2.60 6.09
N PHE A 354 -12.58 -3.51 5.14
CA PHE A 354 -11.58 -4.56 5.20
C PHE A 354 -10.79 -4.59 3.89
N PRO A 355 -9.48 -4.90 3.97
CA PRO A 355 -8.61 -4.96 2.80
C PRO A 355 -8.95 -6.11 1.84
N SER A 356 -9.67 -7.14 2.31
CA SER A 356 -10.06 -8.32 1.53
C SER A 356 -11.35 -8.98 2.06
N PRO A 357 -12.06 -9.78 1.22
CA PRO A 357 -13.32 -10.44 1.58
C PRO A 357 -13.23 -11.40 2.76
N ASP A 358 -12.16 -12.21 2.82
CA ASP A 358 -11.94 -13.23 3.84
C ASP A 358 -11.92 -12.64 5.25
N ARG A 359 -11.26 -11.48 5.41
CA ARG A 359 -11.19 -10.74 6.67
C ARG A 359 -12.56 -10.24 7.12
N ALA A 360 -13.36 -9.71 6.19
CA ALA A 360 -14.72 -9.25 6.50
C ALA A 360 -15.64 -10.40 6.90
N VAL A 361 -15.54 -11.55 6.22
CA VAL A 361 -16.34 -12.75 6.55
C VAL A 361 -15.91 -13.33 7.90
N ALA A 362 -14.62 -13.44 8.17
CA ALA A 362 -14.10 -13.85 9.48
C ALA A 362 -14.61 -12.92 10.59
N ALA A 363 -14.56 -11.61 10.38
CA ALA A 363 -15.09 -10.62 11.32
C ALA A 363 -16.59 -10.82 11.54
N ALA A 364 -17.39 -10.95 10.48
CA ALA A 364 -18.82 -11.15 10.57
C ALA A 364 -19.22 -12.41 11.35
N LEU A 365 -18.52 -13.53 11.12
CA LEU A 365 -18.75 -14.79 11.86
C LEU A 365 -18.44 -14.62 13.35
N ARG A 366 -17.32 -13.96 13.67
CA ARG A 366 -16.95 -13.65 15.07
C ARG A 366 -17.93 -12.69 15.73
N MET A 367 -18.41 -11.67 15.02
CA MET A 367 -19.41 -10.73 15.51
C MET A 367 -20.71 -11.45 15.86
N ARG A 368 -21.21 -12.31 14.96
CA ARG A 368 -22.40 -13.13 15.19
C ARG A 368 -22.26 -13.97 16.45
N GLU A 369 -21.15 -14.66 16.62
CA GLU A 369 -20.92 -15.51 17.79
C GLU A 369 -20.77 -14.69 19.08
N ALA A 370 -20.07 -13.56 19.03
CA ALA A 370 -19.92 -12.69 20.19
C ALA A 370 -21.26 -12.09 20.65
N MET A 371 -22.17 -11.78 19.73
CA MET A 371 -23.52 -11.31 20.09
C MET A 371 -24.35 -12.42 20.75
N ARG A 372 -24.25 -13.68 20.27
CA ARG A 372 -24.90 -14.82 20.92
C ARG A 372 -24.41 -15.03 22.35
N ARG A 373 -23.10 -14.89 22.57
CA ARG A 373 -22.51 -14.98 23.90
C ARG A 373 -23.02 -13.87 24.82
N LEU A 374 -23.03 -12.62 24.36
CA LEU A 374 -23.55 -11.49 25.15
C LEU A 374 -25.03 -11.67 25.52
N ASN A 375 -25.86 -12.12 24.57
CA ASN A 375 -27.26 -12.45 24.83
C ASN A 375 -27.40 -13.52 25.93
N THR A 376 -26.59 -14.58 25.85
CA THR A 376 -26.57 -15.66 26.87
C THR A 376 -26.16 -15.15 28.25
N GLU A 377 -25.12 -14.32 28.34
CA GLU A 377 -24.63 -13.75 29.60
C GLU A 377 -25.66 -12.82 30.28
N HIS A 378 -26.46 -12.10 29.47
CA HIS A 378 -27.48 -11.17 29.97
C HIS A 378 -28.86 -11.82 30.11
N GLY A 379 -29.02 -13.09 29.72
CA GLY A 379 -30.31 -13.79 29.73
C GLY A 379 -31.37 -13.14 28.83
N SER A 380 -30.94 -12.53 27.71
CA SER A 380 -31.81 -11.84 26.76
C SER A 380 -31.58 -12.32 25.32
N GLU A 381 -32.49 -11.96 24.40
CA GLU A 381 -32.32 -12.17 22.95
C GLU A 381 -32.29 -10.82 22.21
N ASP A 382 -31.74 -9.82 22.90
CA ASP A 382 -31.91 -8.42 22.54
C ASP A 382 -30.89 -7.94 21.51
N LEU A 383 -29.71 -8.56 21.47
CA LEU A 383 -28.64 -8.22 20.54
C LEU A 383 -28.73 -9.06 19.26
N LEU A 384 -29.67 -8.69 18.39
CA LEU A 384 -29.85 -9.32 17.08
C LEU A 384 -29.19 -8.48 15.99
N LEU A 385 -28.02 -8.94 15.54
CA LEU A 385 -27.23 -8.24 14.53
C LEU A 385 -27.61 -8.68 13.12
N LYS A 386 -27.87 -7.71 12.26
CA LYS A 386 -27.93 -7.87 10.80
C LYS A 386 -26.58 -7.51 10.24
N ILE A 387 -26.03 -8.34 9.34
CA ILE A 387 -24.72 -8.09 8.74
C ILE A 387 -24.84 -8.20 7.22
N GLY A 388 -24.29 -7.22 6.51
CA GLY A 388 -24.15 -7.22 5.06
C GLY A 388 -22.72 -6.97 4.62
N ILE A 389 -22.22 -7.74 3.65
CA ILE A 389 -20.86 -7.62 3.12
C ILE A 389 -20.91 -7.47 1.60
N HIS A 390 -20.10 -6.57 1.07
CA HIS A 390 -19.89 -6.44 -0.38
C HIS A 390 -18.51 -5.86 -0.68
N GLU A 391 -17.92 -6.30 -1.79
CA GLU A 391 -16.62 -5.83 -2.29
C GLU A 391 -16.78 -5.19 -3.67
N GLY A 392 -16.01 -4.12 -3.90
CA GLY A 392 -15.91 -3.50 -5.22
C GLY A 392 -15.08 -2.20 -5.19
N PRO A 393 -14.99 -1.52 -6.34
CA PRO A 393 -14.25 -0.27 -6.46
C PRO A 393 -14.92 0.87 -5.69
N CYS A 394 -14.13 1.78 -5.13
CA CYS A 394 -14.63 2.98 -4.46
C CYS A 394 -13.65 4.15 -4.55
N LEU A 395 -14.09 5.31 -4.10
CA LEU A 395 -13.26 6.49 -3.94
C LEU A 395 -13.02 6.73 -2.45
N ALA A 396 -11.77 6.86 -2.04
CA ALA A 396 -11.40 7.41 -0.75
C ALA A 396 -11.49 8.94 -0.82
N VAL A 397 -12.19 9.54 0.14
CA VAL A 397 -12.44 10.99 0.21
C VAL A 397 -12.27 11.49 1.64
N ASN A 398 -12.06 12.80 1.80
CA ASN A 398 -12.14 13.47 3.09
C ASN A 398 -13.51 14.16 3.22
N LEU A 399 -14.29 13.81 4.24
CA LEU A 399 -15.60 14.38 4.52
C LEU A 399 -15.73 14.72 6.01
N ASN A 400 -16.04 15.99 6.32
CA ASN A 400 -16.09 16.51 7.70
C ASN A 400 -14.81 16.24 8.49
N ASP A 401 -13.66 16.52 7.86
CA ASP A 401 -12.32 16.30 8.42
C ASP A 401 -12.06 14.83 8.84
N ARG A 402 -12.76 13.88 8.21
CA ARG A 402 -12.58 12.46 8.42
C ARG A 402 -12.55 11.71 7.10
N GLN A 403 -11.74 10.66 7.07
CA GLN A 403 -11.72 9.75 5.95
C GLN A 403 -13.04 8.97 5.82
N ASP A 404 -13.67 9.10 4.65
CA ASP A 404 -14.88 8.38 4.26
C ASP A 404 -14.71 7.76 2.86
N TYR A 405 -15.72 7.00 2.42
CA TYR A 405 -15.71 6.34 1.12
C TYR A 405 -16.97 6.67 0.34
N PHE A 406 -16.81 6.83 -0.97
CA PHE A 406 -17.90 7.11 -1.89
C PHE A 406 -17.92 6.12 -3.06
N GLY A 407 -19.11 5.74 -3.51
CA GLY A 407 -19.30 4.89 -4.70
C GLY A 407 -20.50 3.96 -4.59
N GLN A 408 -20.84 3.32 -5.72
CA GLN A 408 -21.92 2.32 -5.80
C GLN A 408 -21.70 1.15 -4.82
N THR A 409 -20.45 0.73 -4.62
CA THR A 409 -20.06 -0.36 -3.71
C THR A 409 -20.55 -0.12 -2.28
N VAL A 410 -20.41 1.10 -1.76
CA VAL A 410 -20.87 1.47 -0.40
C VAL A 410 -22.39 1.32 -0.29
N ASN A 411 -23.12 1.77 -1.31
CA ASN A 411 -24.58 1.68 -1.35
C ASN A 411 -25.05 0.22 -1.44
N ILE A 412 -24.42 -0.60 -2.28
CA ILE A 412 -24.73 -2.03 -2.39
C ILE A 412 -24.53 -2.72 -1.04
N ALA A 413 -23.40 -2.51 -0.37
CA ALA A 413 -23.11 -3.10 0.94
C ALA A 413 -24.18 -2.78 1.98
N SER A 414 -24.60 -1.52 2.07
CA SER A 414 -25.68 -1.08 2.97
C SER A 414 -27.03 -1.73 2.61
N ARG A 415 -27.36 -1.87 1.32
CA ARG A 415 -28.62 -2.53 0.89
C ARG A 415 -28.59 -4.03 1.15
N VAL A 416 -27.46 -4.69 0.96
CA VAL A 416 -27.26 -6.11 1.27
C VAL A 416 -27.49 -6.36 2.76
N GLN A 417 -26.97 -5.51 3.65
CA GLN A 417 -27.25 -5.58 5.09
C GLN A 417 -28.75 -5.48 5.38
N GLY A 418 -29.45 -4.57 4.69
CA GLY A 418 -30.90 -4.38 4.87
C GLY A 418 -31.75 -5.61 4.56
N LEU A 419 -31.24 -6.53 3.74
CA LEU A 419 -31.89 -7.81 3.42
C LEU A 419 -31.62 -8.92 4.45
N ALA A 420 -30.73 -8.68 5.42
CA ALA A 420 -30.33 -9.68 6.39
C ALA A 420 -31.40 -9.89 7.46
N ASP A 421 -31.77 -11.15 7.65
CA ASP A 421 -32.46 -11.61 8.84
C ASP A 421 -31.49 -11.73 10.02
N PRO A 422 -31.98 -11.69 11.28
CA PRO A 422 -31.14 -11.91 12.44
C PRO A 422 -30.33 -13.22 12.35
N ASN A 423 -29.05 -13.17 12.74
CA ASN A 423 -28.10 -14.30 12.69
C ASN A 423 -27.71 -14.77 11.28
N VAL A 424 -28.25 -14.19 10.22
CA VAL A 424 -27.86 -14.45 8.84
C VAL A 424 -26.89 -13.36 8.38
N ILE A 425 -25.77 -13.76 7.79
CA ILE A 425 -24.86 -12.82 7.14
C ILE A 425 -25.25 -12.78 5.66
N MET A 426 -25.64 -11.60 5.18
CA MET A 426 -25.93 -11.40 3.76
C MET A 426 -24.68 -10.92 3.04
N THR A 427 -24.46 -11.45 1.85
CA THR A 427 -23.32 -11.09 1.03
C THR A 427 -23.64 -11.13 -0.46
N THR A 428 -22.67 -10.80 -1.31
CA THR A 428 -22.79 -10.82 -2.77
C THR A 428 -21.87 -11.85 -3.40
N GLU A 429 -22.07 -12.13 -4.69
CA GLU A 429 -21.20 -13.00 -5.49
C GLU A 429 -19.70 -12.70 -5.34
N ALA A 430 -19.31 -11.42 -5.42
CA ALA A 430 -17.91 -10.98 -5.27
C ALA A 430 -17.22 -11.47 -3.97
N ILE A 431 -17.99 -11.72 -2.90
CA ILE A 431 -17.43 -12.19 -1.63
C ILE A 431 -17.27 -13.70 -1.61
N VAL A 432 -18.23 -14.45 -2.16
CA VAL A 432 -18.18 -15.92 -2.15
C VAL A 432 -17.27 -16.50 -3.24
N GLU A 433 -16.95 -15.72 -4.28
CA GLU A 433 -15.97 -16.09 -5.31
C GLU A 433 -14.52 -16.01 -4.80
N ASP A 434 -14.27 -15.32 -3.68
CA ASP A 434 -12.96 -15.31 -3.04
C ASP A 434 -12.59 -16.71 -2.50
N ALA A 435 -11.38 -17.15 -2.85
CA ALA A 435 -10.90 -18.49 -2.53
C ALA A 435 -10.72 -18.70 -1.03
N ASN A 436 -10.26 -17.67 -0.30
CA ASN A 436 -10.05 -17.75 1.14
C ASN A 436 -11.38 -17.72 1.89
N VAL A 437 -12.37 -16.95 1.41
CA VAL A 437 -13.75 -17.03 1.92
C VAL A 437 -14.30 -18.44 1.77
N SER A 438 -14.13 -19.06 0.60
CA SER A 438 -14.59 -20.43 0.36
C SER A 438 -13.98 -21.44 1.35
N GLU A 439 -12.70 -21.26 1.74
CA GLU A 439 -12.05 -22.06 2.77
C GLU A 439 -12.66 -21.81 4.16
N ILE A 440 -12.80 -20.55 4.57
CA ILE A 440 -13.41 -20.17 5.86
C ILE A 440 -14.81 -20.75 6.02
N LEU A 441 -15.63 -20.71 4.98
CA LEU A 441 -17.00 -21.22 5.02
C LEU A 441 -17.04 -22.74 5.21
N ARG A 442 -16.15 -23.47 4.52
CA ARG A 442 -16.03 -24.93 4.69
C ARG A 442 -15.58 -25.30 6.10
N ASP A 443 -14.55 -24.65 6.61
CA ASP A 443 -13.97 -24.94 7.92
C ASP A 443 -14.92 -24.61 9.06
N SER A 444 -15.73 -23.56 8.88
CA SER A 444 -16.74 -23.14 9.86
C SER A 444 -18.06 -23.92 9.75
N GLY A 445 -18.20 -24.82 8.77
CA GLY A 445 -19.44 -25.55 8.51
C GLY A 445 -20.62 -24.64 8.11
N VAL A 446 -20.33 -23.45 7.60
CA VAL A 446 -21.33 -22.44 7.22
C VAL A 446 -21.85 -22.76 5.82
N THR A 447 -23.17 -22.76 5.67
CA THR A 447 -23.81 -23.01 4.38
C THR A 447 -24.17 -21.70 3.68
N SER A 448 -24.07 -21.68 2.34
CA SER A 448 -24.45 -20.53 1.52
C SER A 448 -25.66 -20.85 0.65
N ALA A 449 -26.71 -20.03 0.71
CA ALA A 449 -27.86 -20.11 -0.19
C ALA A 449 -27.97 -18.82 -1.02
N SER A 450 -28.12 -18.94 -2.34
CA SER A 450 -28.16 -17.78 -3.24
C SER A 450 -29.58 -17.48 -3.76
N ARG A 451 -29.89 -16.20 -3.96
CA ARG A 451 -31.08 -15.75 -4.71
C ARG A 451 -30.80 -14.46 -5.46
N MET A 452 -31.58 -14.16 -6.50
CA MET A 452 -31.58 -12.84 -7.12
C MET A 452 -32.41 -11.88 -6.26
N ALA A 453 -31.95 -10.64 -6.15
CA ALA A 453 -32.70 -9.58 -5.50
C ALA A 453 -32.50 -8.23 -6.19
N GLU A 454 -33.58 -7.47 -6.30
CA GLU A 454 -33.53 -6.05 -6.65
C GLU A 454 -33.12 -5.24 -5.42
N LEU A 455 -32.08 -4.43 -5.56
CA LEU A 455 -31.64 -3.51 -4.51
C LEU A 455 -32.14 -2.11 -4.84
N GLN A 456 -32.80 -1.45 -3.89
CA GLN A 456 -33.34 -0.11 -4.09
C GLN A 456 -32.23 0.88 -4.52
N GLY A 457 -32.40 1.49 -5.69
CA GLY A 457 -31.45 2.45 -6.27
C GLY A 457 -30.32 1.82 -7.08
N ILE A 458 -30.33 0.50 -7.27
CA ILE A 458 -29.41 -0.24 -8.14
C ILE A 458 -30.20 -0.70 -9.37
N GLY A 459 -29.83 -0.24 -10.56
CA GLY A 459 -30.56 -0.49 -11.81
C GLY A 459 -30.45 -1.92 -12.36
N ARG A 460 -30.05 -2.90 -11.54
CA ARG A 460 -29.91 -4.32 -11.91
C ARG A 460 -30.20 -5.23 -10.73
N GLU A 461 -30.68 -6.43 -11.01
CA GLU A 461 -30.70 -7.49 -10.00
C GLU A 461 -29.27 -7.87 -9.60
N VAL A 462 -29.08 -8.14 -8.32
CA VAL A 462 -27.81 -8.59 -7.75
C VAL A 462 -28.03 -9.98 -7.15
N ARG A 463 -27.09 -10.90 -7.42
CA ARG A 463 -27.09 -12.21 -6.78
C ARG A 463 -26.57 -12.05 -5.34
N ILE A 464 -27.46 -12.33 -4.38
CA ILE A 464 -27.17 -12.28 -2.96
C ILE A 464 -27.05 -13.67 -2.37
N PHE A 465 -26.22 -13.82 -1.36
CA PHE A 465 -25.95 -15.06 -0.65
C PHE A 465 -26.24 -14.88 0.83
N ALA A 466 -27.01 -15.80 1.40
CA ALA A 466 -27.22 -15.93 2.82
C ALA A 466 -26.23 -16.95 3.38
N LEU A 467 -25.39 -16.53 4.33
CA LEU A 467 -24.48 -17.38 5.07
C LEU A 467 -25.09 -17.69 6.43
N SER A 468 -25.38 -18.97 6.67
CA SER A 468 -26.00 -19.47 7.90
C SER A 468 -25.17 -20.57 8.52
#